data_AF-A0A9E5EWQ3-F1
#
_entry.id   AF-A0A9E5EWQ3-F1
#
_cell.length_a   1.000
_cell.length_b   1.000
_cell.length_c   1.000
_cell.angle_alpha   90.00
_cell.angle_beta   90.00
_cell.angle_gamma   90.00
#
_symmetry.space_group_name_H-M   'P 1'
#
loop_
_entity.id
_entity.type
_entity.pdbx_description
1 polymer ?
#
loop_
_entity_poly.entity_id
_entity_poly.type
_entity_poly.pdbx_seq_one_letter_code
_entity_poly.pdbx_strand_id
1 'polypeptide(L)' 'MPIGLLGTKVGMTQVYNDEGKVYPVTVIKLGPCPV' A
#
# COMPACT_ATOMS: atom_id res chain seq x y z
N MET A 1 0.19 -13.89 17.20
CA MET A 1 -0.40 -12.54 17.22
C MET A 1 -0.31 -11.96 15.82
N PRO A 2 -1.44 -11.61 15.17
CA PRO A 2 -1.40 -10.97 13.87
C PRO A 2 -0.96 -9.50 14.01
N ILE A 3 -0.11 -9.02 13.11
CA ILE A 3 0.22 -7.59 13.00
C ILE A 3 -0.91 -6.92 12.23
N GLY A 4 -1.54 -5.91 12.83
CA GLY A 4 -2.56 -5.07 12.20
C GLY A 4 -2.07 -3.64 12.07
N LEU A 5 -2.39 -2.98 10.96
CA LEU A 5 -2.06 -1.57 10.70
C LEU A 5 -3.33 -0.82 10.30
N LEU A 6 -3.50 0.39 10.84
CA LEU A 6 -4.54 1.32 10.39
C LEU A 6 -3.97 2.24 9.31
N GLY A 7 -4.76 2.48 8.26
CA GLY A 7 -4.34 3.34 7.16
C GLY A 7 -5.52 3.91 6.38
N THR A 8 -5.26 4.99 5.65
CA THR A 8 -6.24 5.66 4.78
C THR A 8 -5.94 5.34 3.32
N LYS A 9 -6.96 4.94 2.55
CA LYS A 9 -6.85 4.81 1.09
C LYS A 9 -6.60 6.19 0.47
N VAL A 10 -5.44 6.37 -0.15
CA VAL A 10 -5.07 7.62 -0.84
C VAL A 10 -5.55 7.59 -2.29
N GLY A 11 -5.42 6.44 -2.95
CA GLY A 11 -5.74 6.34 -4.37
C GLY A 11 -5.21 5.07 -5.00
N MET A 12 -5.19 5.04 -6.33
CA MET A 12 -4.68 3.93 -7.13
C MET A 12 -3.62 4.45 -8.10
N THR A 13 -2.61 3.63 -8.36
CA THR A 13 -1.54 3.89 -9.34
C THR A 13 -1.05 2.56 -9.91
N GLN A 14 0.00 2.58 -10.71
CA GLN A 14 0.63 1.38 -11.26
C GLN A 14 2.14 1.39 -11.00
N VAL A 15 2.71 0.20 -10.81
CA VAL A 15 4.15 0.00 -10.61
C VAL A 15 4.64 -1.03 -11.63
N TYR A 16 5.87 -0.84 -12.10
CA TYR A 16 6.56 -1.75 -13.00
C TYR A 16 7.56 -2.59 -12.20
N ASN A 17 7.66 -3.89 -12.49
CA ASN A 17 8.75 -4.71 -11.99
C ASN A 17 9.98 -4.63 -12.93
N ASP A 18 11.06 -5.32 -12.57
CA ASP A 18 12.32 -5.33 -13.33
C ASP A 18 12.18 -5.93 -14.74
N GLU A 19 11.17 -6.77 -14.96
CA GLU A 19 10.83 -7.37 -16.26
C GLU A 19 9.95 -6.43 -17.12
N GLY A 20 9.60 -5.24 -16.63
CA GLY A 20 8.74 -4.27 -17.30
C GLY A 20 7.24 -4.58 -17.22
N LYS A 21 6.81 -5.55 -16.41
CA LYS A 21 5.40 -5.89 -16.21
C LYS A 21 4.71 -4.89 -15.27
N VAL A 22 3.51 -4.46 -15.68
CA VAL A 22 2.66 -3.50 -14.94
C VAL A 22 1.78 -4.19 -13.91
N TYR A 23 1.73 -3.62 -12.71
CA TYR A 23 0.83 -4.03 -11.63
C TYR A 23 0.01 -2.83 -11.14
N PRO A 24 -1.34 -2.88 -11.21
CA PRO A 24 -2.18 -1.87 -10.58
C PRO A 24 -2.16 -2.06 -9.06
N VAL A 25 -1.99 -0.97 -8.31
CA VAL A 25 -1.85 -1.00 -6.85
C VAL A 25 -2.70 0.09 -6.20
N THR A 26 -3.14 -0.18 -4.96
CA THR A 26 -3.77 0.84 -4.10
C THR A 26 -2.74 1.41 -3.15
N VAL A 27 -2.65 2.74 -3.07
CA VAL A 27 -1.77 3.43 -2.13
C VAL A 27 -2.51 3.63 -0.82
N ILE A 28 -1.95 3.10 0.26
CA ILE A 28 -2.44 3.28 1.63
C ILE A 28 -1.45 4.15 2.39
N LYS A 29 -1.92 5.29 2.92
CA LYS A 29 -1.12 6.10 3.86
C LYS A 29 -1.28 5.50 5.24
N LEU A 30 -0.17 5.01 5.77
CA LEU A 30 -0.09 4.56 7.15
C LEU A 30 0.19 5.78 8.06
N GLY A 31 -0.54 5.88 9.16
CA GLY A 31 -0.32 6.87 10.21
C GLY A 31 0.31 6.21 11.46
N PRO A 32 0.66 6.99 12.50
CA PRO A 32 1.03 6.38 13.77
C PRO A 32 -0.16 5.55 14.26
N CYS A 33 0.09 4.27 14.52
CA CYS A 33 -0.89 3.33 15.09
C CYS A 33 -0.49 3.03 16.54
N PRO A 34 -0.66 3.98 17.49
CA PRO A 34 -0.43 3.69 18.90
C PRO A 34 -1.46 2.65 19.37
N VAL A 35 -1.01 1.70 20.18
CA VAL A 35 -1.85 0.71 20.86
C VAL A 35 -2.47 1.28 22.12
#